data_AF-A0A3P7K2M2-F1
#
_entry.id   AF-A0A3P7K2M2-F1
#
_cell.length_a   1.000
_cell.length_b   1.000
_cell.length_c   1.000
_cell.angle_alpha   90.00
_cell.angle_beta   90.00
_cell.angle_gamma   90.00
#
_symmetry.space_group_name_H-M   'P 1'
#
loop_
_entity.id
_entity.type
_entity.pdbx_description
1 polymer ?
#
loop_
_entity_poly.entity_id
_entity_poly.type
_entity_poly.pdbx_seq_one_letter_code
_entity_poly.pdbx_strand_id
1 'polypeptide(L)'
;MEKLRLSEHSLTLLSSTSSKHQATMIFQLKQNSNGERRTVYHLGLLDWESGGVPPSEESFLGFMDAVNSVRRHLENEQLKDATSEVTSESKKNRNYQ
;
A
#
# COMPACT_ATOMS: atom_id res chain seq x y z
N MET A 1 -2.20 -19.25 -2.65
CA MET A 1 -1.77 -17.96 -2.06
C MET A 1 -0.66 -18.26 -1.08
N GLU A 2 0.52 -17.68 -1.29
CA GLU A 2 1.63 -17.81 -0.35
C GLU A 2 1.35 -16.95 0.88
N LYS A 3 1.42 -17.58 2.06
CA LYS A 3 1.22 -16.92 3.35
C LYS A 3 2.45 -17.14 4.19
N LEU A 4 3.14 -16.05 4.50
CA LEU A 4 4.27 -16.05 5.43
C LEU A 4 3.75 -15.79 6.85
N ARG A 5 4.13 -16.63 7.81
CA ARG A 5 3.88 -16.37 9.23
C ARG A 5 5.16 -15.81 9.85
N LEU A 6 5.03 -14.62 10.42
CA LEU A 6 6.01 -14.02 11.32
C LEU A 6 5.48 -14.24 12.76
N SER A 7 6.24 -13.83 13.78
CA SER A 7 5.85 -14.01 15.19
C SER A 7 4.45 -13.43 15.47
N GLU A 8 4.36 -12.10 15.42
CA GLU A 8 3.13 -11.37 15.79
C GLU A 8 2.22 -11.09 14.60
N HIS A 9 2.68 -11.39 13.39
CA HIS A 9 1.99 -11.03 12.16
C HIS A 9 1.95 -12.18 11.15
N SER A 10 1.00 -12.12 10.24
CA SER A 10 1.02 -12.94 9.03
C SER A 10 0.88 -12.06 7.80
N LEU A 11 1.68 -12.36 6.79
CA LEU A 11 1.73 -11.64 5.53
C LEU A 11 1.13 -12.54 4.45
N THR A 12 0.16 -12.03 3.69
CA THR A 12 -0.40 -12.74 2.53
C THR A 12 -0.13 -11.90 1.29
N LEU A 13 0.50 -12.49 0.27
CA LEU A 13 0.64 -11.82 -1.02
C LEU A 13 -0.73 -11.79 -1.72
N LEU A 14 -1.22 -10.59 -2.03
CA LEU A 14 -2.50 -10.38 -2.73
C LEU A 14 -2.29 -10.25 -4.24
N SER A 15 -1.28 -9.48 -4.64
CA SER A 15 -0.97 -9.22 -6.05
C SER A 15 0.53 -8.91 -6.21
N SER A 16 1.06 -9.22 -7.38
CA SER A 16 2.43 -8.92 -7.77
C SER A 16 2.45 -8.56 -9.25
N THR A 17 2.98 -7.38 -9.56
CA THR A 17 3.21 -6.92 -10.93
C THR A 17 4.67 -6.55 -11.06
N SER A 18 5.37 -7.12 -12.03
CA SER A 18 6.78 -6.81 -12.31
C SER A 18 6.98 -6.40 -13.76
N SER A 19 7.85 -5.43 -13.97
CA SER A 19 8.43 -5.09 -15.27
C SER A 19 9.96 -5.29 -15.20
N LYS A 20 10.67 -4.85 -16.23
CA LYS A 20 12.14 -4.95 -16.29
C LYS A 20 12.80 -4.24 -15.11
N HIS A 21 12.38 -3.00 -14.83
CA HIS A 21 13.08 -2.12 -13.90
C HIS A 21 12.34 -1.92 -12.57
N GLN A 22 11.14 -2.48 -12.41
CA GLN A 22 10.38 -2.29 -11.17
C GLN A 22 9.48 -3.48 -10.86
N ALA A 23 9.20 -3.67 -9.58
CA ALA A 23 8.18 -4.58 -9.09
C ALA A 23 7.29 -3.90 -8.06
N THR A 24 5.99 -4.12 -8.15
CA THR A 24 4.99 -3.71 -7.16
C THR A 24 4.31 -4.94 -6.63
N MET A 25 4.41 -5.16 -5.33
CA MET A 25 3.73 -6.23 -4.61
C MET A 25 2.74 -5.62 -3.62
N ILE A 26 1.56 -6.23 -3.50
CA ILE A 26 0.53 -5.84 -2.55
C ILE A 26 0.37 -6.97 -1.55
N PHE A 27 0.57 -6.66 -0.27
CA PHE A 27 0.44 -7.60 0.83
C PHE A 27 -0.73 -7.24 1.73
N GLN A 28 -1.37 -8.25 2.31
CA GLN A 28 -2.20 -8.10 3.50
C GLN A 28 -1.37 -8.50 4.72
N LEU A 29 -1.07 -7.52 5.57
CA LEU A 29 -0.50 -7.73 6.89
C LEU A 29 -1.64 -7.93 7.88
N LYS A 30 -1.66 -9.06 8.58
CA LYS A 30 -2.62 -9.35 9.64
C LYS A 30 -1.88 -9.50 10.97
N GLN A 31 -2.28 -8.74 11.98
CA GLN A 31 -1.82 -8.95 13.36
C GLN A 31 -2.50 -10.19 13.95
N ASN A 32 -1.71 -11.09 14.53
CA ASN A 32 -2.19 -12.42 14.95
C ASN A 32 -3.06 -12.34 16.22
N SER A 33 -2.80 -11.39 17.12
CA SER A 33 -3.47 -11.28 18.42
C SER A 33 -4.91 -10.75 18.35
N ASN A 34 -5.15 -9.70 17.55
CA ASN A 34 -6.46 -9.04 17.44
C ASN A 34 -7.12 -9.25 16.06
N GLY A 35 -6.38 -9.79 15.08
CA GLY A 35 -6.88 -10.00 13.73
C GLY A 35 -6.97 -8.75 12.85
N GLU A 36 -6.49 -7.59 13.32
CA GLU A 36 -6.43 -6.34 12.55
C GLU A 36 -5.65 -6.57 11.25
N ARG A 37 -6.11 -5.96 10.16
CA ARG A 37 -5.52 -6.11 8.83
C ARG A 37 -5.15 -4.75 8.25
N ARG A 38 -4.00 -4.69 7.60
CA ARG A 38 -3.57 -3.55 6.81
C ARG A 38 -3.05 -4.00 5.46
N THR A 39 -3.30 -3.20 4.44
CA THR A 39 -2.72 -3.39 3.12
C THR A 39 -1.36 -2.70 3.06
N VAL A 40 -0.34 -3.40 2.57
CA VAL A 40 1.02 -2.89 2.40
C VAL A 40 1.38 -2.94 0.92
N TYR A 41 1.82 -1.82 0.38
CA TYR A 41 2.35 -1.73 -0.98
C TYR A 41 3.87 -1.74 -0.90
N HIS A 42 4.50 -2.75 -1.48
CA HIS A 42 5.94 -2.90 -1.54
C HIS A 42 6.40 -2.63 -2.98
N LEU A 43 7.15 -1.55 -3.17
CA LEU A 43 7.67 -1.13 -4.47
C LEU A 43 9.19 -1.32 -4.46
N GLY A 44 9.70 -2.09 -5.41
CA GLY A 44 11.12 -2.33 -5.60
C GLY A 44 11.59 -1.79 -6.94
N LEU A 45 12.69 -1.03 -6.92
CA LEU A 45 13.47 -0.68 -8.10
C LEU A 45 14.44 -1.83 -8.38
N LEU A 46 14.36 -2.38 -9.59
CA LEU A 46 15.19 -3.48 -10.05
C LEU A 46 16.40 -2.95 -10.81
N ASP A 47 17.38 -3.81 -11.08
CA ASP A 47 18.57 -3.52 -11.88
C ASP A 47 19.47 -2.39 -11.36
N TRP A 48 19.34 -1.98 -10.09
CA TRP A 48 20.29 -1.08 -9.45
C TRP A 48 21.34 -1.86 -8.66
N GLU A 49 22.55 -1.92 -9.22
CA GLU A 49 23.70 -2.55 -8.57
C GLU A 49 24.17 -1.76 -7.33
N SER A 50 24.55 -2.50 -6.28
CA SER A 50 25.08 -1.90 -5.06
C SER A 50 26.38 -1.15 -5.33
N GLY A 51 26.46 0.10 -4.87
CA GLY A 51 27.63 0.97 -5.09
C GLY A 51 27.66 1.66 -6.47
N GLY A 52 26.68 1.39 -7.34
CA GLY A 52 26.51 2.06 -8.63
C GLY A 52 25.47 3.19 -8.60
N VAL A 53 25.22 3.74 -9.79
CA VAL A 53 24.10 4.64 -10.07
C VAL A 53 23.00 3.88 -10.81
N PRO A 54 21.74 4.35 -10.83
CA PRO A 54 20.68 3.71 -11.61
C PRO A 54 21.09 3.60 -13.08
N PRO A 55 20.81 2.47 -13.75
CA PRO A 55 21.23 2.24 -15.14
C PRO A 55 20.49 3.13 -16.15
N SER A 56 19.34 3.71 -15.75
CA SER A 56 18.52 4.57 -16.58
C SER A 56 17.83 5.62 -15.71
N GLU A 57 18.03 6.90 -16.06
CA GLU A 57 17.33 8.03 -15.45
C GLU A 57 15.81 7.89 -15.60
N GLU A 58 15.34 7.54 -16.82
CA GLU A 58 13.93 7.34 -17.11
C GLU A 58 13.30 6.28 -16.21
N SER A 59 14.00 5.15 -16.01
CA SER A 59 13.52 4.08 -15.13
C SER A 59 13.46 4.50 -13.67
N PHE A 60 14.46 5.26 -13.21
CA PHE A 60 14.49 5.80 -11.84
C PHE A 60 13.36 6.81 -11.61
N LEU A 61 13.16 7.76 -12.52
CA LEU A 61 12.09 8.75 -12.44
C LEU A 61 10.71 8.08 -12.53
N GLY A 62 10.54 7.11 -13.45
CA GLY A 62 9.29 6.34 -13.55
C GLY A 62 8.96 5.56 -12.28
N PHE A 63 9.98 5.00 -11.60
CA PHE A 63 9.79 4.38 -10.29
C PHE A 63 9.35 5.39 -9.22
N MET A 64 9.97 6.57 -9.18
CA MET A 64 9.57 7.65 -8.25
C MET A 64 8.13 8.11 -8.49
N ASP A 65 7.69 8.19 -9.74
CA ASP A 65 6.30 8.49 -10.10
C ASP A 65 5.34 7.41 -9.60
N ALA A 66 5.70 6.13 -9.73
CA ALA A 66 4.92 5.03 -9.18
C ALA A 66 4.79 5.11 -7.65
N VAL A 67 5.88 5.41 -6.94
CA VAL A 67 5.86 5.63 -5.47
C VAL A 67 4.93 6.80 -5.11
N ASN A 68 5.04 7.92 -5.83
CA ASN A 68 4.20 9.10 -5.59
C ASN A 68 2.72 8.83 -5.93
N SER A 69 2.45 8.00 -6.93
CA SER A 69 1.09 7.58 -7.30
C SER A 69 0.45 6.73 -6.21
N VAL A 70 1.17 5.72 -5.69
CA VAL A 70 0.69 4.88 -4.59
C VAL A 70 0.47 5.70 -3.31
N ARG A 71 1.37 6.65 -2.99
CA ARG A 71 1.18 7.55 -1.85
C ARG A 71 -0.13 8.35 -1.98
N ARG A 72 -0.34 9.00 -3.12
CA ARG A 72 -1.57 9.76 -3.42
C ARG A 72 -2.81 8.88 -3.35
N HIS A 73 -2.74 7.64 -3.83
CA HIS A 73 -3.84 6.69 -3.71
C HIS A 73 -4.20 6.41 -2.24
N LEU A 74 -3.21 6.13 -1.39
CA LEU A 74 -3.44 5.89 0.04
C LEU A 74 -3.98 7.11 0.79
N GLU A 75 -3.52 8.32 0.44
CA GLU A 75 -4.04 9.57 0.99
C GLU A 75 -5.51 9.77 0.61
N ASN A 76 -5.87 9.49 -0.64
CA ASN A 76 -7.24 9.58 -1.13
C ASN A 76 -8.18 8.56 -0.47
N GLU A 77 -7.71 7.33 -0.20
CA GLU A 77 -8.52 6.34 0.51
C GLU A 77 -8.76 6.77 1.96
N GLN A 78 -7.74 7.29 2.66
CA GLN A 78 -7.91 7.81 4.03
C GLN A 78 -8.91 8.98 4.11
N LEU A 79 -8.90 9.88 3.12
CA LEU A 79 -9.85 11.00 3.06
C LEU A 79 -11.30 10.52 2.85
N LYS A 80 -11.50 9.44 2.08
CA LYS A 80 -12.84 8.85 1.89
C LYS A 80 -13.37 8.24 3.18
N ASP A 81 -12.51 7.54 3.93
CA ASP A 81 -12.86 6.95 5.21
C ASP A 81 -13.27 8.05 6.20
N ALA A 82 -12.49 9.13 6.31
CA ALA A 82 -12.82 10.27 7.18
C ALA A 82 -14.11 11.00 6.78
N THR A 83 -14.35 11.18 5.48
CA THR A 83 -15.57 11.87 4.99
C THR A 83 -16.82 11.02 5.20
N SER A 84 -16.71 9.69 5.06
CA SER A 84 -17.83 8.77 5.27
C SER A 84 -18.24 8.66 6.75
N GLU A 85 -17.29 8.74 7.69
CA GLU A 85 -17.57 8.85 9.13
C GLU A 85 -18.36 10.12 9.46
N VAL A 86 -17.93 11.30 8.99
CA VAL A 86 -18.63 12.59 9.23
C VAL A 86 -20.06 12.57 8.66
N THR A 87 -20.26 11.89 7.52
CA THR A 87 -21.59 11.78 6.91
C THR A 87 -22.52 10.86 7.71
N SER A 88 -21.97 9.85 8.38
CA SER A 88 -22.72 8.92 9.23
C SER A 88 -23.14 9.54 10.57
N GLU A 89 -22.29 10.34 11.19
CA GLU A 89 -22.61 11.10 12.41
C GLU A 89 -23.66 12.18 12.16
N SER A 90 -23.56 12.87 11.02
CA SER A 90 -24.50 13.91 10.59
C SER A 90 -25.93 13.38 10.34
N LYS A 91 -26.10 12.06 10.12
CA LYS A 91 -27.42 11.41 9.96
C LYS A 91 -28.00 10.94 11.29
N LYS A 92 -27.15 10.54 12.26
CA LYS A 92 -27.60 10.16 13.61
C LYS A 92 -28.20 11.34 14.38
N ASN A 93 -27.64 12.53 14.22
CA ASN A 93 -28.10 13.73 14.92
C ASN A 93 -29.41 14.35 14.38
N ARG A 94 -29.92 13.87 13.23
CA ARG A 94 -31.20 14.35 12.67
C ARG A 94 -32.42 13.53 13.09
N ASN A 95 -32.22 12.37 13.73
CA ASN A 95 -33.31 11.47 14.13
C ASN A 95 -33.76 11.66 15.60
N TYR A 96 -33.31 12.75 16.26
CA TYR A 96 -33.69 13.10 17.64
C TYR A 96 -34.19 14.55 17.75
N GLN A 97 -34.90 15.06 16.74
CA GLN A 97 -35.72 16.27 16.84
C GLN A 97 -37.13 16.00 16.37
#